data_AF-A0A9E3EXW4-F1
#
_entry.id   AF-A0A9E3EXW4-F1
#
_cell.length_a   1.000
_cell.length_b   1.000
_cell.length_c   1.000
_cell.angle_alpha   90.00
_cell.angle_beta   90.00
_cell.angle_gamma   90.00
#
_symmetry.space_group_name_H-M   'P 1'
#
loop_
_entity.id
_entity.type
_entity.pdbx_description
1 polymer ?
#
loop_
_entity_poly.entity_id
_entity_poly.type
_entity_poly.pdbx_seq_one_letter_code
_entity_poly.pdbx_strand_id
1 'polypeptide(L)'
;MAEHIDYERIFTPQGMLGHVSKHPNLDFLMNIFNIPRVYSVSGFGAWNVGQHTVAVAFLALYWSAFHSYAPEKRDRLVTLALVHDAHEAVIGDILPVFKTAAVKEAIGSIQQDILSAFSIEEDQTLHDELKLLDMISFLYEISQSSPKGIDPSKGELIKQMYARQKDDILTYAKQSKIDPHLVEDFLISMKL
;
A
#
# COMPACT_ATOMS: atom_id res chain seq x y z
N MET A 1 -16.73 14.78 -22.03
CA MET A 1 -16.06 13.61 -22.64
C MET A 1 -15.30 12.95 -21.52
N ALA A 2 -15.55 11.66 -21.23
CA ALA A 2 -14.76 10.94 -20.25
C ALA A 2 -13.38 10.70 -20.87
N GLU A 3 -12.32 11.28 -20.30
CA GLU A 3 -10.96 10.99 -20.71
C GLU A 3 -10.64 9.53 -20.37
N HIS A 4 -10.22 8.75 -21.36
CA HIS A 4 -9.77 7.38 -21.18
C HIS A 4 -8.25 7.34 -21.39
N ILE A 5 -7.53 6.69 -20.48
CA ILE A 5 -6.08 6.55 -20.58
C ILE A 5 -5.78 5.21 -21.25
N ASP A 6 -5.31 5.26 -22.50
CA ASP A 6 -4.82 4.09 -23.23
C ASP A 6 -3.41 3.71 -22.73
N TYR A 7 -3.36 2.95 -21.63
CA TYR A 7 -2.10 2.54 -21.02
C TYR A 7 -1.34 1.48 -21.84
N GLU A 8 -2.00 0.80 -22.78
CA GLU A 8 -1.39 -0.25 -23.61
C GLU A 8 -0.20 0.29 -24.42
N ARG A 9 -0.20 1.59 -24.70
CA ARG A 9 0.80 2.27 -25.53
C ARG A 9 1.84 3.07 -24.73
N ILE A 10 1.82 2.99 -23.41
CA ILE A 10 2.82 3.67 -22.57
C ILE A 10 4.11 2.83 -22.56
N PHE A 11 5.24 3.45 -22.88
CA PHE A 11 6.54 2.81 -22.82
C PHE A 11 7.15 2.95 -21.42
N THR A 12 7.61 1.84 -20.84
CA THR A 12 8.35 1.77 -19.57
C THR A 12 9.77 1.25 -19.84
N PRO A 13 10.73 1.40 -18.90
CA PRO A 13 12.05 0.79 -19.03
C PRO A 13 12.02 -0.73 -19.24
N GLN A 14 10.94 -1.41 -18.84
CA GLN A 14 10.74 -2.85 -18.96
C GLN A 14 9.98 -3.26 -20.24
N GLY A 15 9.42 -2.31 -20.99
CA GLY A 15 8.71 -2.56 -22.24
C GLY A 15 7.39 -1.79 -22.34
N MET A 16 6.52 -2.20 -23.26
CA MET A 16 5.17 -1.61 -23.38
C MET A 16 4.32 -2.02 -22.18
N LEU A 17 3.72 -1.04 -21.49
CA LEU A 17 2.97 -1.27 -20.25
C LEU A 17 1.87 -2.33 -20.41
N GLY A 18 1.08 -2.26 -21.47
CA GLY A 18 0.04 -3.26 -21.76
C GLY A 18 0.53 -4.69 -21.96
N HIS A 19 1.82 -4.87 -22.30
CA HIS A 19 2.45 -6.19 -22.38
C HIS A 19 3.06 -6.60 -21.03
N VAL A 20 3.79 -5.70 -20.38
CA VAL A 20 4.50 -6.04 -19.13
C VAL A 20 3.56 -6.21 -17.93
N SER A 21 2.39 -5.57 -17.91
CA SER A 21 1.37 -5.83 -16.88
C SER A 21 0.79 -7.24 -16.97
N LYS A 22 0.63 -7.77 -18.19
CA LYS A 22 0.06 -9.10 -18.48
C LYS A 22 1.11 -10.21 -18.41
N HIS A 23 2.38 -9.86 -18.59
CA HIS A 23 3.52 -10.77 -18.52
C HIS A 23 4.65 -10.17 -17.66
N PRO A 24 4.39 -9.91 -16.36
CA PRO A 24 5.37 -9.30 -15.48
C PRO A 24 6.54 -10.24 -15.24
N ASN A 25 7.75 -9.76 -15.49
CA ASN A 25 8.98 -10.44 -15.10
C ASN A 25 9.43 -9.98 -13.70
N LEU A 26 10.49 -10.59 -13.18
CA LEU A 26 10.99 -10.23 -11.86
C LEU A 26 11.48 -8.77 -11.81
N ASP A 27 12.14 -8.27 -12.86
CA ASP A 27 12.65 -6.90 -12.90
C ASP A 27 11.52 -5.86 -12.82
N PHE A 28 10.38 -6.15 -13.46
CA PHE A 28 9.16 -5.37 -13.36
C PHE A 28 8.68 -5.30 -11.92
N LEU A 29 8.49 -6.45 -11.27
CA LEU A 29 8.02 -6.48 -9.88
C LEU A 29 8.99 -5.83 -8.92
N MET A 30 10.29 -6.10 -9.08
CA MET A 30 11.33 -5.54 -8.22
C MET A 30 11.49 -4.03 -8.39
N ASN A 31 10.95 -3.43 -9.46
CA ASN A 31 11.00 -1.99 -9.65
C ASN A 31 10.27 -1.22 -8.54
N ILE A 32 9.33 -1.83 -7.80
CA ILE A 32 8.69 -1.20 -6.63
C ILE A 32 9.70 -0.72 -5.58
N PHE A 33 10.87 -1.37 -5.48
CA PHE A 33 11.92 -0.95 -4.54
C PHE A 33 12.70 0.29 -5.02
N ASN A 34 12.56 0.67 -6.29
CA ASN A 34 13.13 1.88 -6.84
C ASN A 34 12.16 3.07 -6.79
N ILE A 35 10.88 2.83 -6.49
CA ILE A 35 9.85 3.87 -6.44
C ILE A 35 9.81 4.47 -5.03
N PRO A 36 10.22 5.73 -4.83
CA PRO A 36 10.10 6.35 -3.52
C PRO A 36 8.63 6.58 -3.16
N ARG A 37 8.28 6.39 -1.88
CA ARG A 37 6.97 6.82 -1.36
C ARG A 37 6.87 8.34 -1.49
N VAL A 38 5.69 8.88 -1.79
CA VAL A 38 5.47 10.32 -1.89
C VAL A 38 5.76 11.02 -0.55
N TYR A 39 5.46 10.34 0.55
CA TYR A 39 5.85 10.78 1.89
C TYR A 39 7.36 11.01 2.00
N SER A 40 8.17 10.11 1.41
CA SER A 40 9.63 10.22 1.38
C SER A 40 10.14 11.34 0.50
N VAL A 41 9.55 11.57 -0.68
CA VAL A 41 9.93 12.72 -1.51
C VAL A 41 9.54 14.06 -0.89
N SER A 42 8.57 14.06 0.03
CA SER A 42 8.16 15.24 0.82
C SER A 42 9.18 15.59 1.93
N GLY A 43 10.27 14.84 2.04
CA GLY A 43 11.37 15.09 2.97
C GLY A 43 11.29 14.32 4.28
N PHE A 44 10.40 13.34 4.40
CA PHE A 44 10.20 12.52 5.59
C PHE A 44 10.62 11.07 5.35
N GLY A 45 11.66 10.60 6.04
CA GLY A 45 12.12 9.22 5.88
C GLY A 45 12.83 8.94 4.55
N ALA A 46 12.95 7.65 4.23
CA ALA A 46 13.64 7.13 3.04
C ALA A 46 12.96 5.85 2.51
N TRP A 47 11.65 5.75 2.73
CA TRP A 47 10.83 4.59 2.36
C TRP A 47 10.54 4.57 0.85
N ASN A 48 10.58 3.36 0.29
CA ASN A 48 10.10 3.06 -1.05
C ASN A 48 8.86 2.15 -1.00
N VAL A 49 8.18 2.02 -2.14
CA VAL A 49 6.94 1.24 -2.25
C VAL A 49 7.18 -0.23 -1.91
N GLY A 50 8.32 -0.80 -2.29
CA GLY A 50 8.68 -2.17 -1.94
C GLY A 50 8.80 -2.40 -0.42
N GLN A 51 9.43 -1.48 0.31
CA GLN A 51 9.52 -1.55 1.77
C GLN A 51 8.14 -1.44 2.41
N HIS A 52 7.30 -0.51 1.94
CA HIS A 52 5.91 -0.39 2.37
C HIS A 52 5.15 -1.71 2.16
N THR A 53 5.19 -2.25 0.95
CA THR A 53 4.49 -3.47 0.54
C THR A 53 4.90 -4.67 1.41
N VAL A 54 6.20 -4.83 1.65
CA VAL A 54 6.72 -5.89 2.52
C VAL A 54 6.28 -5.68 3.98
N ALA A 55 6.25 -4.45 4.47
CA ALA A 55 5.74 -4.14 5.80
C ALA A 55 4.24 -4.49 5.94
N VAL A 56 3.41 -4.21 4.92
CA VAL A 56 2.00 -4.63 4.89
C VAL A 56 1.89 -6.16 4.95
N ALA A 57 2.72 -6.89 4.21
CA ALA A 57 2.72 -8.35 4.23
C ALA A 57 3.13 -8.93 5.61
N PHE A 58 4.10 -8.32 6.30
CA PHE A 58 4.43 -8.71 7.67
C PHE A 58 3.30 -8.36 8.66
N LEU A 59 2.67 -7.20 8.51
CA LEU A 59 1.50 -6.83 9.30
C LEU A 59 0.34 -7.81 9.07
N ALA A 60 0.14 -8.30 7.85
CA ALA A 60 -0.84 -9.35 7.55
C ALA A 60 -0.54 -10.67 8.29
N LEU A 61 0.74 -11.06 8.43
CA LEU A 61 1.14 -12.21 9.24
C LEU A 61 0.83 -11.99 10.73
N TYR A 62 1.20 -10.83 11.28
CA TYR A 62 0.90 -10.49 12.68
C TYR A 62 -0.61 -10.42 12.95
N TRP A 63 -1.37 -9.78 12.05
CA TRP A 63 -2.82 -9.66 12.13
C TRP A 63 -3.50 -11.03 12.09
N SER A 64 -3.05 -11.90 11.18
CA SER A 64 -3.56 -13.27 11.07
C SER A 64 -3.27 -14.08 12.34
N ALA A 65 -2.08 -13.95 12.92
CA ALA A 65 -1.74 -14.60 14.18
C ALA A 65 -2.57 -14.05 15.35
N PHE A 66 -2.77 -12.73 15.40
CA PHE A 66 -3.57 -12.04 16.41
C PHE A 66 -5.03 -12.52 16.42
N HIS A 67 -5.59 -12.80 15.24
CA HIS A 67 -6.94 -13.34 15.08
C HIS A 67 -7.03 -14.87 15.06
N SER A 68 -5.90 -15.57 15.13
CA SER A 68 -5.84 -17.02 14.94
C SER A 68 -6.49 -17.50 13.64
N TYR A 69 -6.24 -16.79 12.53
CA TYR A 69 -6.75 -17.18 11.21
C TYR A 69 -6.23 -18.54 10.76
N ALA A 70 -7.09 -19.25 10.03
CA ALA A 70 -6.71 -20.47 9.34
C ALA A 70 -5.58 -20.18 8.32
N PRO A 71 -4.66 -21.13 8.06
CA PRO A 71 -3.55 -20.94 7.13
C PRO A 71 -3.98 -20.41 5.76
N GLU A 72 -5.12 -20.87 5.24
CA GLU A 72 -5.63 -20.49 3.92
C GLU A 72 -5.99 -19.00 3.87
N LYS A 73 -6.68 -18.48 4.90
CA LYS A 73 -7.02 -17.05 5.00
C LYS A 73 -5.76 -16.19 5.16
N ARG A 74 -4.82 -16.63 6.01
CA ARG A 74 -3.53 -15.96 6.20
C ARG A 74 -2.77 -15.86 4.88
N ASP A 75 -2.59 -16.98 4.19
CA ASP A 75 -1.79 -17.05 2.96
C ASP A 75 -2.41 -16.22 1.86
N ARG A 76 -3.75 -16.18 1.77
CA ARG A 76 -4.46 -15.28 0.85
C ARG A 76 -4.24 -13.81 1.18
N LEU A 77 -4.40 -13.41 2.45
CA LEU A 77 -4.20 -12.02 2.88
C LEU A 77 -2.74 -11.56 2.65
N VAL A 78 -1.76 -12.41 2.98
CA VAL A 78 -0.34 -12.13 2.75
C VAL A 78 -0.03 -12.02 1.26
N THR A 79 -0.59 -12.91 0.44
CA THR A 79 -0.42 -12.84 -1.02
C THR A 79 -0.97 -11.54 -1.57
N LEU A 80 -2.18 -11.14 -1.18
CA LEU A 80 -2.77 -9.86 -1.59
C LEU A 80 -1.94 -8.67 -1.09
N ALA A 81 -1.44 -8.72 0.14
CA ALA A 81 -0.55 -7.69 0.69
C ALA A 81 0.75 -7.52 -0.11
N LEU A 82 1.35 -8.61 -0.58
CA LEU A 82 2.58 -8.56 -1.39
C LEU A 82 2.38 -7.93 -2.77
N VAL A 83 1.16 -7.90 -3.30
CA VAL A 83 0.88 -7.44 -4.67
C VAL A 83 -0.03 -6.23 -4.76
N HIS A 84 -0.53 -5.69 -3.63
CA HIS A 84 -1.53 -4.63 -3.64
C HIS A 84 -1.06 -3.34 -4.34
N ASP A 85 0.23 -3.02 -4.22
CA ASP A 85 0.89 -1.88 -4.87
C ASP A 85 1.73 -2.30 -6.09
N ALA A 86 1.53 -3.50 -6.64
CA ALA A 86 2.33 -3.97 -7.78
C ALA A 86 2.19 -3.05 -9.02
N HIS A 87 1.04 -2.40 -9.19
CA HIS A 87 0.82 -1.39 -10.24
C HIS A 87 1.75 -0.18 -10.11
N GLU A 88 2.22 0.17 -8.91
CA GLU A 88 3.13 1.29 -8.66
C GLU A 88 4.54 1.05 -9.22
N ALA A 89 4.90 -0.21 -9.50
CA ALA A 89 6.12 -0.56 -10.22
C ALA A 89 6.25 0.16 -11.57
N VAL A 90 5.13 0.62 -12.14
CA VAL A 90 5.11 1.34 -13.42
C VAL A 90 4.69 2.78 -13.27
N ILE A 91 3.57 3.01 -12.57
CA ILE A 91 2.96 4.34 -12.56
C ILE A 91 3.60 5.26 -11.51
N GLY A 92 4.45 4.69 -10.64
CA GLY A 92 4.98 5.35 -9.46
C GLY A 92 3.96 5.45 -8.32
N ASP A 93 4.39 5.98 -7.18
CA ASP A 93 3.48 6.30 -6.09
C ASP A 93 2.78 7.64 -6.38
N ILE A 94 1.46 7.60 -6.53
CA ILE A 94 0.63 8.76 -6.88
C ILE A 94 -0.25 9.10 -5.67
N LEU A 95 -0.21 10.35 -5.19
CA LEU A 95 -1.09 10.75 -4.09
C LEU A 95 -2.56 10.62 -4.46
N PRO A 96 -3.44 10.20 -3.52
CA PRO A 96 -4.87 10.05 -3.76
C PRO A 96 -5.54 11.29 -4.39
N VAL A 97 -5.09 12.50 -4.03
CA VAL A 97 -5.64 13.77 -4.55
C VAL A 97 -5.38 13.99 -6.05
N PHE A 98 -4.39 13.30 -6.61
CA PHE A 98 -4.05 13.37 -8.04
C PHE A 98 -4.66 12.23 -8.87
N LYS A 99 -5.27 11.23 -8.22
CA LYS A 99 -5.93 10.12 -8.90
C LYS A 99 -7.31 10.55 -9.42
N THR A 100 -7.38 11.05 -10.66
CA THR A 100 -8.65 11.29 -11.37
C THR A 100 -9.41 9.97 -11.59
N ALA A 101 -10.69 10.04 -11.97
CA ALA A 101 -11.48 8.83 -12.25
C ALA A 101 -10.83 7.95 -13.33
N ALA A 102 -10.33 8.57 -14.41
CA ALA A 102 -9.62 7.88 -15.49
C ALA A 102 -8.33 7.21 -15.00
N VAL A 103 -7.57 7.88 -14.13
CA VAL A 103 -6.36 7.31 -13.52
C VAL A 103 -6.72 6.11 -12.65
N LYS A 104 -7.78 6.19 -11.83
CA LYS A 104 -8.23 5.07 -10.99
C LYS A 104 -8.63 3.86 -11.82
N GLU A 105 -9.34 4.07 -12.94
CA GLU A 105 -9.73 3.00 -13.87
C GLU A 105 -8.51 2.33 -14.50
N ALA A 106 -7.54 3.12 -14.97
CA ALA A 106 -6.29 2.59 -15.53
C ALA A 106 -5.48 1.81 -14.49
N ILE A 107 -5.37 2.34 -13.26
CA ILE A 107 -4.73 1.65 -12.14
C ILE A 107 -5.38 0.29 -11.88
N GLY A 108 -6.71 0.27 -11.78
CA GLY A 108 -7.45 -0.98 -11.55
C GLY A 108 -7.21 -1.99 -12.67
N SER A 109 -7.18 -1.53 -13.92
CA SER A 109 -6.93 -2.41 -15.08
C SER A 109 -5.51 -2.99 -15.06
N ILE A 110 -4.49 -2.16 -14.80
CA ILE A 110 -3.09 -2.60 -14.68
C ILE A 110 -2.94 -3.60 -13.51
N GLN A 111 -3.55 -3.30 -12.37
CA GLN A 111 -3.51 -4.18 -11.21
C GLN A 111 -4.17 -5.53 -11.54
N GLN A 112 -5.32 -5.53 -12.20
CA GLN A 112 -6.03 -6.73 -12.60
C GLN A 112 -5.23 -7.58 -13.61
N ASP A 113 -4.55 -6.96 -14.57
CA ASP A 113 -3.63 -7.66 -15.48
C ASP A 113 -2.54 -8.41 -14.70
N ILE A 114 -1.92 -7.74 -13.72
CA ILE A 114 -0.84 -8.33 -12.89
C ILE A 114 -1.38 -9.49 -12.05
N LEU A 115 -2.52 -9.31 -11.38
CA LEU A 115 -3.14 -10.37 -10.58
C LEU A 115 -3.47 -11.60 -11.45
N SER A 116 -4.03 -11.35 -12.64
CA SER A 116 -4.38 -12.41 -13.60
C SER A 116 -3.14 -13.16 -14.08
N ALA A 117 -2.03 -12.48 -14.31
CA ALA A 117 -0.77 -13.09 -14.74
C ALA A 117 -0.21 -14.09 -13.70
N PHE A 118 -0.46 -13.85 -12.41
CA PHE A 118 -0.06 -14.75 -11.32
C PHE A 118 -1.17 -15.70 -10.85
N SER A 119 -2.34 -15.70 -11.52
CA SER A 119 -3.52 -16.46 -11.09
C SER A 119 -3.93 -16.15 -9.64
N ILE A 120 -3.75 -14.89 -9.23
CA ILE A 120 -4.21 -14.39 -7.93
C ILE A 120 -5.61 -13.83 -8.17
N GLU A 121 -6.60 -14.32 -7.41
CA GLU A 121 -7.94 -13.75 -7.47
C GLU A 121 -8.10 -12.74 -6.33
N GLU A 122 -8.84 -11.67 -6.59
CA GLU A 122 -9.20 -10.76 -5.52
C GLU A 122 -10.17 -11.44 -4.56
N ASP A 123 -9.99 -11.20 -3.27
CA ASP A 123 -10.95 -11.58 -2.25
C ASP A 123 -11.53 -10.31 -1.63
N GLN A 124 -12.74 -9.96 -2.06
CA GLN A 124 -13.44 -8.77 -1.59
C GLN A 124 -13.74 -8.84 -0.08
N THR A 125 -13.75 -10.03 0.52
CA THR A 125 -13.95 -10.18 1.97
C THR A 125 -12.71 -9.77 2.78
N LEU A 126 -11.53 -9.72 2.14
CA LEU A 126 -10.26 -9.30 2.74
C LEU A 126 -9.91 -7.85 2.43
N HIS A 127 -10.68 -7.17 1.57
CA HIS A 127 -10.37 -5.82 1.10
C HIS A 127 -10.18 -4.83 2.25
N ASP A 128 -11.12 -4.80 3.19
CA ASP A 128 -11.08 -3.88 4.33
C ASP A 128 -9.93 -4.19 5.29
N GLU A 129 -9.62 -5.47 5.51
CA GLU A 129 -8.49 -5.87 6.34
C GLU A 129 -7.17 -5.46 5.68
N LEU A 130 -7.01 -5.71 4.39
CA LEU A 130 -5.83 -5.29 3.65
C LEU A 130 -5.67 -3.78 3.66
N LYS A 131 -6.75 -3.01 3.44
CA LYS A 131 -6.69 -1.56 3.46
C LYS A 131 -6.33 -1.01 4.84
N LEU A 132 -6.86 -1.61 5.90
CA LEU A 132 -6.50 -1.27 7.27
C LEU A 132 -4.99 -1.50 7.51
N LEU A 133 -4.45 -2.63 7.05
CA LEU A 133 -3.04 -2.97 7.24
C LEU A 133 -2.10 -2.06 6.43
N ASP A 134 -2.49 -1.64 5.23
CA ASP A 134 -1.82 -0.57 4.46
C ASP A 134 -1.76 0.74 5.30
N MET A 135 -2.89 1.17 5.85
CA MET A 135 -2.93 2.36 6.71
C MET A 135 -2.05 2.23 7.96
N ILE A 136 -2.01 1.05 8.59
CA ILE A 136 -1.14 0.78 9.75
C ILE A 136 0.34 0.76 9.33
N SER A 137 0.66 0.23 8.15
CA SER A 137 2.01 0.28 7.60
C SER A 137 2.47 1.73 7.44
N PHE A 138 1.61 2.61 6.92
CA PHE A 138 1.95 4.03 6.83
C PHE A 138 2.14 4.70 8.21
N LEU A 139 1.36 4.32 9.24
CA LEU A 139 1.61 4.76 10.62
C LEU A 139 2.99 4.32 11.11
N TYR A 140 3.38 3.07 10.82
CA TYR A 140 4.72 2.57 11.11
C TYR A 140 5.80 3.39 10.38
N GLU A 141 5.63 3.71 9.11
CA GLU A 141 6.57 4.58 8.36
C GLU A 141 6.76 5.94 9.02
N ILE A 142 5.67 6.57 9.45
CA ILE A 142 5.71 7.85 10.17
C ILE A 142 6.48 7.67 11.50
N SER A 143 6.25 6.58 12.22
CA SER A 143 6.95 6.27 13.49
C SER A 143 8.47 6.11 13.30
N GLN A 144 8.90 5.55 12.17
CA GLN A 144 10.30 5.34 11.83
C GLN A 144 10.94 6.57 11.20
N SER A 145 10.14 7.60 10.88
CA SER A 145 10.63 8.79 10.24
C SER A 145 11.33 9.69 11.25
N SER A 146 12.56 10.06 10.92
CA SER A 146 13.26 11.17 11.56
C SER A 146 13.31 12.36 10.60
N PRO A 147 13.25 13.60 11.11
CA PRO A 147 13.51 14.77 10.28
C PRO A 147 14.89 14.65 9.63
N LYS A 148 14.97 14.78 8.30
CA LYS A 148 16.25 15.05 7.66
C LYS A 148 16.65 16.50 7.99
N GLY A 149 17.67 16.65 8.84
CA GLY A 149 18.22 17.94 9.31
C GLY A 149 17.85 18.31 10.76
N ILE A 150 18.26 19.50 11.19
CA ILE A 150 18.08 20.04 12.57
C ILE A 150 16.91 21.04 12.58
N ASP A 151 15.75 20.68 12.05
CA ASP A 151 14.55 21.53 12.10
C ASP A 151 13.52 20.96 13.07
N PRO A 152 13.34 21.56 14.27
CA PRO A 152 12.37 21.10 15.26
C PRO A 152 10.91 21.11 14.76
N SER A 153 10.57 21.99 13.81
CA SER A 153 9.20 22.09 13.28
C SER A 153 8.77 20.84 12.51
N LYS A 154 9.73 20.15 11.89
CA LYS A 154 9.49 18.84 11.25
C LYS A 154 9.19 17.74 12.26
N GLY A 155 9.76 17.83 13.47
CA GLY A 155 9.45 16.90 14.56
C GLY A 155 8.00 17.01 15.04
N GLU A 156 7.50 18.23 15.22
CA GLU A 156 6.10 18.45 15.58
C GLU A 156 5.14 18.03 14.46
N LEU A 157 5.50 18.28 13.20
CA LEU A 157 4.71 17.82 12.07
C LEU A 157 4.61 16.29 12.01
N ILE A 158 5.70 15.55 12.26
CA ILE A 158 5.67 14.07 12.33
C ILE A 158 4.71 13.60 13.42
N LYS A 159 4.73 14.20 14.61
CA LYS A 159 3.80 13.86 15.70
C LYS A 159 2.33 14.12 15.30
N GLN A 160 2.06 15.25 14.64
CA GLN A 160 0.73 15.58 14.15
C GLN A 160 0.25 14.59 13.08
N MET A 161 1.12 14.24 12.14
CA MET A 161 0.83 13.24 11.11
C MET A 161 0.56 11.86 11.75
N TYR A 162 1.34 11.48 12.76
CA TYR A 162 1.16 10.24 13.49
C TYR A 162 -0.22 10.18 14.16
N ALA A 163 -0.56 11.21 14.94
CA ALA A 163 -1.85 11.29 15.63
C ALA A 163 -3.02 11.23 14.63
N ARG A 164 -2.93 12.02 13.55
CA ARG A 164 -3.94 12.03 12.49
C ARG A 164 -4.10 10.68 11.82
N GLN A 165 -2.98 10.02 11.47
CA GLN A 165 -3.03 8.71 10.82
C GLN A 165 -3.66 7.66 11.75
N LYS A 166 -3.38 7.72 13.05
CA LYS A 166 -4.03 6.86 14.06
C LYS A 166 -5.54 7.10 14.13
N ASP A 167 -5.97 8.36 14.12
CA ASP A 167 -7.40 8.70 14.08
C ASP A 167 -8.07 8.22 12.79
N ASP A 168 -7.40 8.36 11.65
CA ASP A 168 -7.87 7.90 10.34
C ASP A 168 -8.02 6.36 10.32
N ILE A 169 -7.09 5.61 10.92
CA ILE A 169 -7.16 4.15 11.07
C ILE A 169 -8.39 3.72 11.87
N LEU A 170 -8.62 4.34 13.04
CA LEU A 170 -9.76 3.98 13.90
C LEU A 170 -11.10 4.38 13.27
N THR A 171 -11.11 5.49 12.54
CA THR A 171 -12.26 5.94 11.76
C THR A 171 -12.58 4.95 10.63
N TYR A 172 -11.55 4.50 9.89
CA TYR A 172 -11.71 3.50 8.84
C TYR A 172 -12.24 2.18 9.41
N ALA A 173 -11.64 1.67 10.50
CA ALA A 173 -12.08 0.44 11.15
C ALA A 173 -13.58 0.47 11.47
N LYS A 174 -14.06 1.57 12.06
CA LYS A 174 -15.49 1.77 12.35
C LYS A 174 -16.36 1.76 11.09
N GLN A 175 -15.93 2.41 10.01
CA GLN A 175 -16.67 2.45 8.74
C GLN A 175 -16.75 1.07 8.08
N SER A 176 -15.65 0.32 8.12
CA SER A 176 -15.52 -1.02 7.55
C SER A 176 -16.01 -2.14 8.49
N LYS A 177 -16.61 -1.80 9.63
CA LYS A 177 -17.14 -2.75 10.63
C LYS A 177 -16.08 -3.68 11.22
N ILE A 178 -14.82 -3.24 11.25
CA ILE A 178 -13.76 -3.86 12.04
C ILE A 178 -13.80 -3.23 13.42
N ASP A 179 -13.79 -4.05 14.48
CA ASP A 179 -13.88 -3.55 15.86
C ASP A 179 -12.71 -2.61 16.18
N PRO A 180 -12.94 -1.31 16.44
CA PRO A 180 -11.87 -0.37 16.74
C PRO A 180 -11.05 -0.75 17.98
N HIS A 181 -11.65 -1.40 18.98
CA HIS A 181 -10.91 -1.85 20.16
C HIS A 181 -9.89 -2.93 19.81
N LEU A 182 -10.27 -3.82 18.90
CA LEU A 182 -9.36 -4.84 18.40
C LEU A 182 -8.19 -4.20 17.65
N VAL A 183 -8.46 -3.16 16.86
CA VAL A 183 -7.41 -2.40 16.16
C VAL A 183 -6.48 -1.70 17.15
N GLU A 184 -7.01 -1.08 18.20
CA GLU A 184 -6.22 -0.48 19.27
C GLU A 184 -5.31 -1.51 19.95
N ASP A 185 -5.85 -2.68 20.33
CA ASP A 185 -5.07 -3.75 20.95
C ASP A 185 -3.96 -4.25 20.02
N PHE A 186 -4.25 -4.38 18.73
CA PHE A 186 -3.26 -4.74 17.72
C PHE A 186 -2.16 -3.69 17.61
N LEU A 187 -2.50 -2.40 17.52
CA LEU A 187 -1.54 -1.31 17.49
C LEU A 187 -0.64 -1.31 18.74
N ILE A 188 -1.22 -1.49 19.94
CA ILE A 188 -0.48 -1.61 21.20
C ILE A 188 0.50 -2.78 21.14
N SER A 189 0.08 -3.94 20.62
CA SER A 189 0.95 -5.11 20.50
C SER A 189 2.14 -4.88 19.56
N MET A 190 1.95 -4.04 18.53
CA MET A 190 2.98 -3.61 17.58
C MET A 190 3.80 -2.41 18.08
N LYS A 191 3.46 -1.84 19.24
CA LYS A 191 4.05 -0.63 19.82
C LYS A 191 3.82 0.62 18.94
N LEU A 192 2.59 0.77 18.45
CA LEU A 192 2.07 1.88 17.63
C LEU A 192 0.85 2.57 18.28
#